data_AF-A0A327ZJV4-F1
#
_entry.id   AF-A0A327ZJV4-F1
#
_cell.length_a   1.000
_cell.length_b   1.000
_cell.length_c   1.000
_cell.angle_alpha   90.00
_cell.angle_beta   90.00
_cell.angle_gamma   90.00
#
_symmetry.space_group_name_H-M   'P 1'
#
loop_
_entity.id
_entity.type
_entity.pdbx_description
1 polymer ?
#
loop_
_entity_poly.entity_id
_entity_poly.type
_entity_poly.pdbx_seq_one_letter_code
_entity_poly.pdbx_strand_id
1 'polypeptide(L)'
;MRRAAILLLLLTGACAAGDEDVEVSASAAVAGSSRVMPYVDVVSGAADISAITAATGQKDFTAAFVLAGAGESCTPAWSGTTAIDDSAVRASLAEIGGEVVAATGGADGTYLEAVCSAGRRRHHRDLG
;
A
#
# COMPACT_ATOMS: atom_id res chain seq x y z
N MET A 1 -31.21 -56.02 -50.19
CA MET A 1 -29.96 -55.40 -50.71
C MET A 1 -29.42 -54.50 -49.59
N ARG A 2 -28.60 -54.97 -48.64
CA ARG A 2 -27.11 -55.03 -48.62
C ARG A 2 -26.41 -53.81 -49.24
N ARG A 3 -25.80 -52.98 -48.38
CA ARG A 3 -24.50 -52.24 -48.47
C ARG A 3 -24.43 -51.29 -47.25
N ALA A 4 -23.78 -51.66 -46.16
CA ALA A 4 -22.34 -51.64 -45.87
C ALA A 4 -21.78 -50.22 -45.66
N ALA A 5 -21.09 -50.09 -44.54
CA ALA A 5 -20.49 -48.91 -43.90
C ALA A 5 -19.60 -48.03 -44.78
N ILE A 6 -19.30 -46.82 -44.28
CA ILE A 6 -17.93 -46.37 -43.97
C ILE A 6 -18.02 -45.25 -42.92
N LEU A 7 -17.48 -45.53 -41.73
CA LEU A 7 -17.07 -44.55 -40.73
C LEU A 7 -15.87 -43.77 -41.29
N LEU A 8 -15.93 -42.44 -41.30
CA LEU A 8 -14.75 -41.59 -41.42
C LEU A 8 -14.64 -40.76 -40.14
N LEU A 9 -13.77 -41.16 -39.21
CA LEU A 9 -13.31 -40.30 -38.13
C LEU A 9 -12.30 -39.31 -38.71
N LEU A 10 -12.69 -38.04 -38.79
CA LEU A 10 -11.77 -36.93 -39.01
C LEU A 10 -11.38 -36.36 -37.64
N LEU A 11 -10.19 -36.74 -37.15
CA LEU A 11 -9.50 -35.98 -36.11
C LEU A 11 -8.85 -34.77 -36.77
N THR A 12 -9.47 -33.59 -36.62
CA THR A 12 -8.82 -32.31 -36.87
C THR A 12 -8.74 -31.54 -35.56
N GLY A 13 -7.50 -31.23 -35.18
CA GLY A 13 -7.11 -30.77 -33.85
C GLY A 13 -7.77 -29.48 -33.39
N ALA A 14 -8.01 -29.46 -32.08
CA ALA A 14 -8.40 -28.29 -31.32
C ALA A 14 -7.25 -27.26 -31.33
N CYS A 15 -7.47 -26.13 -32.02
CA CYS A 15 -7.00 -24.85 -31.55
C CYS A 15 -8.24 -24.09 -31.06
N ALA A 16 -8.63 -24.36 -29.82
CA ALA A 16 -9.52 -23.45 -29.12
C ALA A 16 -8.67 -22.24 -28.72
N ALA A 17 -8.58 -21.24 -29.61
CA ALA A 17 -8.41 -19.88 -29.13
C ALA A 17 -9.72 -19.58 -28.40
N GLY A 18 -9.72 -19.80 -27.08
CA GLY A 18 -10.77 -19.24 -26.24
C GLY A 18 -10.69 -17.73 -26.40
N ASP A 19 -11.64 -17.18 -27.15
CA ASP A 19 -12.02 -15.79 -26.99
C ASP A 19 -12.73 -15.75 -25.64
N GLU A 20 -11.93 -15.61 -24.58
CA GLU A 20 -12.47 -15.27 -23.28
C GLU A 20 -12.85 -13.81 -23.42
N ASP A 21 -14.12 -13.56 -23.78
CA ASP A 21 -14.76 -12.27 -23.59
C ASP A 21 -14.54 -11.87 -22.12
N VAL A 22 -13.50 -11.08 -21.87
CA VAL A 22 -13.28 -10.45 -20.57
C VAL A 22 -14.38 -9.41 -20.44
N GLU A 23 -15.51 -9.81 -19.88
CA GLU A 23 -16.52 -8.87 -19.42
C GLU A 23 -15.87 -8.02 -18.32
N VAL A 24 -15.37 -6.85 -18.72
CA VAL A 24 -14.95 -5.81 -17.78
C VAL A 24 -16.23 -5.28 -17.13
N SER A 25 -16.65 -5.95 -16.07
CA SER A 25 -17.62 -5.38 -15.13
C SER A 25 -17.03 -4.08 -14.62
N ALA A 26 -17.61 -2.96 -15.06
CA ALA A 26 -17.27 -1.65 -14.53
C ALA A 26 -17.52 -1.69 -13.02
N SER A 27 -16.45 -1.68 -12.23
CA SER A 27 -16.54 -1.46 -10.80
C SER A 27 -17.28 -0.15 -10.62
N ALA A 28 -18.48 -0.20 -10.06
CA ALA A 28 -19.18 1.01 -9.65
C ALA A 28 -18.20 1.80 -8.79
N ALA A 29 -17.84 3.00 -9.23
CA ALA A 29 -17.00 3.88 -8.43
C ALA A 29 -17.66 3.95 -7.05
N VAL A 30 -16.97 3.43 -6.03
CA VAL A 30 -17.36 3.68 -4.65
C VAL A 30 -17.41 5.19 -4.56
N ALA A 31 -18.60 5.74 -4.34
CA ALA A 31 -18.76 7.13 -3.99
C ALA A 31 -18.09 7.32 -2.62
N GLY A 32 -16.76 7.43 -2.63
CA GLY A 32 -15.96 7.67 -1.44
C GLY A 32 -16.18 9.11 -1.02
N SER A 33 -16.47 9.33 0.25
CA SER A 33 -16.34 10.67 0.83
C SER A 33 -14.87 11.10 0.74
N SER A 34 -14.63 12.32 0.28
CA SER A 34 -13.28 12.92 0.36
C SER A 34 -12.97 13.21 1.84
N ARG A 35 -11.76 12.84 2.29
CA ARG A 35 -11.26 13.10 3.64
C ARG A 35 -10.07 14.04 3.58
N VAL A 36 -10.00 14.97 4.53
CA VAL A 36 -8.86 15.88 4.71
C VAL A 36 -7.98 15.32 5.82
N MET A 37 -6.70 15.08 5.52
CA MET A 37 -5.72 14.51 6.44
C MET A 37 -4.46 15.38 6.44
N PRO A 38 -4.39 16.46 7.24
CA PRO A 38 -3.21 17.29 7.30
C PRO A 38 -2.01 16.52 7.87
N TYR A 39 -0.81 16.90 7.42
CA TYR A 39 0.43 16.38 7.97
C TYR A 39 0.65 16.87 9.41
N VAL A 40 1.11 16.00 10.29
CA VAL A 40 1.59 16.36 11.63
C VAL A 40 2.93 15.72 11.92
N ASP A 41 3.88 16.51 12.40
CA ASP A 41 5.14 16.02 12.94
C ASP A 41 4.91 15.48 14.36
N VAL A 42 4.94 14.16 14.48
CA VAL A 42 4.65 13.43 15.73
C VAL A 42 5.86 13.29 16.65
N VAL A 43 7.04 13.75 16.23
CA VAL A 43 8.28 13.71 17.01
C VAL A 43 8.56 15.05 17.67
N SER A 44 8.34 16.15 16.95
CA SER A 44 8.65 17.50 17.45
C SER A 44 7.79 17.93 18.64
N GLY A 45 6.58 17.37 18.77
CA GLY A 45 5.58 17.81 19.75
C GLY A 45 5.07 19.24 19.52
N ALA A 46 5.34 19.84 18.35
CA ALA A 46 4.96 21.22 18.06
C ALA A 46 3.44 21.41 17.89
N ALA A 47 2.73 20.35 17.50
CA ALA A 47 1.28 20.37 17.33
C ALA A 47 0.58 19.83 18.58
N ASP A 48 -0.35 20.62 19.13
CA ASP A 48 -1.31 20.15 20.13
C ASP A 48 -2.54 19.58 19.41
N ILE A 49 -2.56 18.25 19.25
CA ILE A 49 -3.64 17.52 18.55
C ILE A 49 -4.99 17.76 19.21
N SER A 50 -5.01 17.79 20.55
CA SER A 50 -6.24 17.99 21.32
C SER A 50 -6.83 19.38 21.07
N ALA A 51 -5.99 20.43 21.09
CA ALA A 51 -6.41 21.79 20.79
C ALA A 51 -6.89 21.95 19.34
N ILE A 52 -6.17 21.36 18.36
CA ILE A 52 -6.57 21.37 16.95
C ILE A 52 -7.94 20.70 16.77
N THR A 53 -8.11 19.52 17.37
CA THR A 53 -9.36 18.75 17.29
C THR A 53 -10.52 19.53 17.90
N ALA A 54 -10.31 20.15 19.07
CA ALA A 54 -11.34 20.95 19.74
C ALA A 54 -11.74 22.20 18.93
N ALA A 55 -10.78 22.85 18.27
CA ALA A 55 -11.02 24.08 17.52
C ALA A 55 -11.65 23.83 16.14
N THR A 56 -11.32 22.71 15.48
CA THR A 56 -11.64 22.51 14.05
C THR A 56 -12.53 21.29 13.79
N GLY A 57 -12.60 20.34 14.73
CA GLY A 57 -13.20 19.03 14.50
C GLY A 57 -12.36 18.09 13.62
N GLN A 58 -11.15 18.48 13.21
CA GLN A 58 -10.21 17.61 12.49
C GLN A 58 -9.83 16.43 13.38
N LYS A 59 -9.98 15.20 12.84
CA LYS A 59 -9.70 13.97 13.58
C LYS A 59 -8.77 13.01 12.84
N ASP A 60 -8.54 13.25 11.56
CA ASP A 60 -7.70 12.39 10.74
C ASP A 60 -6.40 13.11 10.41
N PHE A 61 -5.28 12.43 10.45
CA PHE A 61 -3.98 13.06 10.23
C PHE A 61 -3.04 12.15 9.45
N THR A 62 -2.10 12.77 8.76
CA THR A 62 -0.96 12.08 8.17
C THR A 62 0.25 12.27 9.08
N ALA A 63 0.68 11.22 9.78
CA ALA A 63 1.83 11.26 10.68
C ALA A 63 3.14 11.30 9.87
N ALA A 64 3.92 12.35 10.10
CA ALA A 64 5.13 12.67 9.34
C ALA A 64 6.37 12.59 10.25
N PHE A 65 7.52 12.07 9.79
CA PHE A 65 7.70 11.17 8.65
C PHE A 65 8.45 9.91 9.12
N VAL A 66 8.22 8.79 8.45
CA VAL A 66 8.98 7.56 8.63
C VAL A 66 10.13 7.53 7.62
N LEU A 67 11.34 7.42 8.14
CA LEU A 67 12.59 7.43 7.38
C LEU A 67 13.42 6.18 7.68
N ALA A 68 14.52 6.01 6.95
CA ALA A 68 15.55 5.05 7.30
C ALA A 68 16.17 5.43 8.65
N GLY A 69 16.32 4.43 9.52
CA GLY A 69 16.93 4.60 10.83
C GLY A 69 18.43 4.85 10.75
N ALA A 70 19.03 5.04 11.92
CA ALA A 70 20.46 5.32 12.07
C ALA A 70 21.36 4.41 11.21
N GLY A 71 22.42 5.00 10.68
CA GLY A 71 23.36 4.31 9.79
C GLY A 71 22.77 3.92 8.44
N GLU A 72 21.70 4.59 7.98
CA GLU A 72 21.05 4.34 6.69
C GLU A 72 20.55 2.89 6.55
N SER A 73 20.17 2.29 7.68
CA SER A 73 19.65 0.92 7.70
C SER A 73 18.23 0.87 7.14
N CYS A 74 17.85 -0.28 6.56
CA CYS A 74 16.47 -0.57 6.18
C CYS A 74 15.59 -0.88 7.42
N THR A 75 15.69 -0.05 8.45
CA THR A 75 14.88 -0.09 9.67
C THR A 75 14.07 1.19 9.71
N PRO A 76 12.72 1.14 9.80
CA PRO A 76 11.92 2.36 9.89
C PRO A 76 12.17 3.08 11.22
N ALA A 77 12.25 4.41 11.16
CA ALA A 77 12.35 5.28 12.33
C ALA A 77 11.61 6.59 12.06
N TRP A 78 10.94 7.14 13.08
CA TRP A 78 10.36 8.48 13.00
C TRP A 78 11.50 9.51 12.92
N SER A 79 11.43 10.39 11.93
CA SER A 79 12.46 11.40 11.67
C SER A 79 13.89 10.83 11.59
N GLY A 80 14.02 9.54 11.23
CA GLY A 80 15.28 8.82 11.04
C GLY A 80 16.07 8.48 12.32
N THR A 81 15.62 8.96 13.48
CA THR A 81 16.37 8.80 14.75
C THR A 81 15.50 8.31 15.91
N THR A 82 14.21 8.58 15.90
CA THR A 82 13.27 8.13 16.93
C THR A 82 12.75 6.74 16.56
N ALA A 83 12.83 5.79 17.50
CA ALA A 83 12.39 4.41 17.29
C ALA A 83 10.93 4.37 16.81
N ILE A 84 10.60 3.46 15.89
CA ILE A 84 9.25 3.38 15.29
C ILE A 84 8.16 3.09 16.34
N ASP A 85 8.53 2.44 17.44
CA ASP A 85 7.69 2.06 18.57
C ASP A 85 7.87 2.98 19.81
N ASP A 86 8.52 4.14 19.63
CA ASP A 86 8.75 5.12 20.70
C ASP A 86 7.46 5.45 21.46
N SER A 87 7.53 5.43 22.80
CA SER A 87 6.37 5.60 23.64
C SER A 87 5.75 6.99 23.59
N ALA A 88 6.55 8.04 23.37
CA ALA A 88 6.04 9.40 23.27
C ALA A 88 5.30 9.60 21.94
N VAL A 89 5.89 9.12 20.83
CA VAL A 89 5.21 9.12 19.53
C VAL A 89 3.92 8.32 19.58
N ARG A 90 3.94 7.13 20.19
CA ARG A 90 2.72 6.33 20.40
C ARG A 90 1.66 7.06 21.22
N ALA A 91 2.05 7.82 22.24
CA ALA A 91 1.12 8.63 23.02
C ALA A 91 0.50 9.75 22.16
N SER A 92 1.31 10.49 21.40
CA SER A 92 0.82 11.53 20.47
C SER A 92 -0.12 10.96 19.40
N LEU A 93 0.20 9.78 18.85
CA LEU A 93 -0.68 9.10 17.90
C LEU A 93 -2.01 8.66 18.54
N ALA A 94 -2.00 8.29 19.82
CA ALA A 94 -3.20 7.90 20.55
C ALA A 94 -4.15 9.09 20.84
N GLU A 95 -3.66 10.33 20.79
CA GLU A 95 -4.51 11.53 20.90
C GLU A 95 -5.35 11.76 19.64
N ILE A 96 -4.97 11.16 18.51
CA ILE A 96 -5.71 11.27 17.25
C ILE A 96 -6.97 10.41 17.33
N GLY A 97 -8.13 11.07 17.41
CA GLY A 97 -9.44 10.41 17.55
C GLY A 97 -10.04 9.86 16.25
N GLY A 98 -9.29 9.80 15.16
CA GLY A 98 -9.73 9.35 13.83
C GLY A 98 -8.66 8.53 13.11
N GLU A 99 -8.61 8.63 11.78
CA GLU A 99 -7.67 7.87 10.95
C GLU A 99 -6.25 8.45 11.03
N VAL A 100 -5.25 7.58 11.15
CA VAL A 100 -3.84 7.95 11.03
C VAL A 100 -3.24 7.25 9.82
N VAL A 101 -2.66 8.01 8.90
CA VAL A 101 -1.83 7.49 7.81
C VAL A 101 -0.38 7.84 8.09
N ALA A 102 0.53 6.87 8.06
CA ALA A 102 1.95 7.15 8.14
C ALA A 102 2.49 7.59 6.77
N ALA A 103 3.25 8.68 6.73
CA ALA A 103 3.95 9.13 5.54
C ALA A 103 5.44 8.76 5.61
N THR A 104 5.98 8.21 4.52
CA THR A 104 7.43 8.01 4.32
C THR A 104 8.04 9.16 3.52
N GLY A 105 9.35 9.37 3.64
CA GLY A 105 10.08 10.41 2.91
C GLY A 105 10.00 11.77 3.62
N GLY A 106 9.66 12.84 2.90
CA GLY A 106 9.58 14.20 3.43
C GLY A 106 10.41 15.19 2.62
N ALA A 107 10.96 16.21 3.29
CA ALA A 107 11.88 17.18 2.69
C ALA A 107 13.35 16.80 2.89
N ASP A 108 13.67 16.12 4.00
CA ASP A 108 15.03 15.84 4.46
C ASP A 108 15.15 14.42 5.03
N GLY A 109 16.40 13.95 5.16
CA GLY A 109 16.76 12.65 5.74
C GLY A 109 16.90 11.53 4.71
N THR A 110 17.34 10.35 5.17
CA THR A 110 17.54 9.19 4.30
C THR A 110 16.22 8.42 4.16
N TYR A 111 15.72 8.29 2.94
CA TYR A 111 14.42 7.67 2.68
C TYR A 111 14.52 6.15 2.70
N LEU A 112 13.47 5.48 3.20
CA LEU A 112 13.42 4.01 3.19
C LEU A 112 13.51 3.46 1.77
N GLU A 113 12.90 4.13 0.82
CA GLU A 113 12.87 3.79 -0.61
C GLU A 113 14.26 3.86 -1.26
N ALA A 114 15.20 4.61 -0.67
CA ALA A 114 16.57 4.72 -1.15
C ALA A 114 17.46 3.58 -0.63
N VAL A 115 17.21 3.08 0.59
CA VAL A 115 18.08 2.11 1.27
C VAL A 115 17.53 0.69 1.27
N CYS A 116 16.21 0.54 1.23
CA CYS A 116 15.54 -0.75 1.24
C CYS A 116 15.43 -1.29 -0.19
N SER A 117 16.00 -2.47 -0.45
CA SER A 117 15.66 -3.21 -1.66
C SER A 117 14.24 -3.77 -1.53
N ALA A 118 13.34 -3.43 -2.45
CA ALA A 118 12.11 -4.19 -2.62
C ALA A 118 12.51 -5.65 -2.88
N GLY A 119 12.19 -6.55 -1.94
CA GLY A 119 12.57 -7.95 -2.03
C GLY A 119 12.26 -8.51 -3.41
N ARG A 120 13.32 -8.90 -4.13
CA ARG A 120 13.29 -9.72 -5.36
C ARG A 120 12.14 -10.73 -5.25
N ARG A 121 11.13 -10.64 -6.11
CA ARG A 121 10.05 -11.65 -6.18
C ARG A 121 10.69 -13.03 -6.30
N ARG A 122 10.74 -13.81 -5.22
CA ARG A 122 11.11 -15.23 -5.26
C ARG A 122 9.93 -16.03 -5.80
N HIS A 123 9.54 -15.78 -7.04
CA HIS A 123 8.52 -16.60 -7.72
C HIS A 123 8.56 -16.60 -9.25
N HIS A 124 9.72 -16.36 -9.89
CA HIS A 124 9.77 -16.54 -11.36
C HIS A 124 11.14 -16.93 -11.96
N ARG A 125 12.11 -17.44 -11.18
CA ARG A 125 13.44 -17.83 -11.71
C ARG A 125 14.01 -19.15 -11.19
N ASP A 126 13.14 -20.09 -10.78
CA ASP A 126 13.54 -21.49 -10.57
C ASP A 126 12.87 -22.43 -11.61
N LEU A 127 12.74 -21.95 -12.86
CA LEU A 127 12.53 -22.78 -14.04
C LEU A 127 13.57 -22.36 -15.08
N GLY A 128 14.68 -23.09 -15.13
CA GLY A 128 15.78 -22.87 -16.06
C GLY A 128 17.05 -23.54 -15.58
#